data_AF-A0A8I0T1F4-F1
#
_entry.id   AF-A0A8I0T1F4-F1
#
_cell.length_a   1.000
_cell.length_b   1.000
_cell.length_c   1.000
_cell.angle_alpha   90.00
_cell.angle_beta   90.00
_cell.angle_gamma   90.00
#
_symmetry.space_group_name_H-M   'P 1'
#
loop_
_entity.id
_entity.type
_entity.pdbx_description
1 polymer ?
#
loop_
_entity_poly.entity_id
_entity_poly.type
_entity_poly.pdbx_seq_one_letter_code
_entity_poly.pdbx_strand_id
1 'polypeptide(L)'
;VIKERTQALHQEIKGGLDSGKAETGGGPAAELLATLKEAEPLVAGVVEQYSQALDSLNTAKTLQAVEHQKNALVGLAKTRELFLAIKGLLDLAWQDENRIMAGLKPDQPQGQEQVAVVLEMQETNLTRLRRVGPKIVEELQQARKADAPEDAEKKAEDAKDQKENREADIRRLERANQLQAEVVEKMDLVRQDFAKVGKGDDDLAPVRARVEVVLKSLEELRGLFFSVEEHLRQTAQRQKDLLDETHRLEPLTASQDEKPLQKAVGPLQERQQNLAQTAGAIGDALGEQVAAIKKMPAEDAASPGEKKQEGVKQWEAVITQVRMAKEAMEGAVNGLKVSKPELTGVKGLQGDALKALMDALALLSPPKQETKPQDPKGENGKKTDSGGGDEDEKGKKPEKKDPQETPSDATGSRMLQGIRDREAMRQRQRGERGRMNYEPVEKDW
;
A
#
# COMPACT_ATOMS: atom_id res chain seq x y z
N VAL A 1 23.72 9.87 15.64
CA VAL A 1 22.26 9.88 15.32
C VAL A 1 21.65 8.48 15.19
N ILE A 2 21.84 7.72 14.09
CA ILE A 2 21.13 6.43 13.90
C ILE A 2 21.49 5.42 15.02
N LYS A 3 22.79 5.26 15.32
CA LYS A 3 23.26 4.44 16.45
C LYS A 3 22.59 4.80 17.78
N GLU A 4 22.57 6.09 18.12
CA GLU A 4 21.98 6.57 19.39
C GLU A 4 20.48 6.27 19.45
N ARG A 5 19.75 6.42 18.33
CA ARG A 5 18.33 6.05 18.26
C ARG A 5 18.11 4.55 18.43
N THR A 6 18.95 3.71 17.82
CA THR A 6 18.87 2.26 18.00
C THR A 6 19.23 1.87 19.45
N GLN A 7 20.20 2.54 20.07
CA GLN A 7 20.52 2.34 21.49
C GLN A 7 19.35 2.73 22.40
N ALA A 8 18.69 3.87 22.14
CA ALA A 8 17.50 4.26 22.87
C ALA A 8 16.39 3.20 22.74
N LEU A 9 16.10 2.73 21.52
CA LEU A 9 15.16 1.65 21.27
C LEU A 9 15.52 0.38 22.04
N HIS A 10 16.81 0.00 22.08
CA HIS A 10 17.26 -1.16 22.85
C HIS A 10 16.97 -1.01 24.35
N GLN A 11 17.25 0.18 24.92
CA GLN A 11 16.95 0.46 26.33
C GLN A 11 15.44 0.47 26.61
N GLU A 12 14.62 0.99 25.70
CA GLU A 12 13.16 0.96 25.81
C GLU A 12 12.62 -0.47 25.80
N ILE A 13 13.08 -1.32 24.87
CA ILE A 13 12.69 -2.74 24.81
C ILE A 13 13.08 -3.45 26.11
N LYS A 14 14.31 -3.24 26.58
CA LYS A 14 14.79 -3.84 27.83
C LYS A 14 13.98 -3.36 29.04
N GLY A 15 13.69 -2.07 29.12
CA GLY A 15 12.84 -1.49 30.16
C GLY A 15 11.42 -2.06 30.15
N GLY A 16 10.84 -2.27 28.96
CA GLY A 16 9.54 -2.94 28.79
C GLY A 16 9.56 -4.39 29.27
N LEU A 17 10.62 -5.14 28.95
CA LEU A 17 10.81 -6.51 29.42
C LEU A 17 10.98 -6.62 30.94
N ASP A 18 11.70 -5.69 31.55
CA ASP A 18 11.89 -5.65 32.99
C ASP A 18 10.61 -5.25 33.73
N SER A 19 9.81 -4.35 33.15
CA SER A 19 8.54 -3.89 33.72
C SER A 19 7.41 -4.92 33.59
N GLY A 20 7.37 -5.70 32.49
CA GLY A 20 6.31 -6.67 32.22
C GLY A 20 6.50 -8.05 32.84
N LYS A 21 7.52 -8.26 33.69
CA LYS A 21 7.75 -9.55 34.38
C LYS A 21 6.60 -10.01 35.29
N ALA A 22 5.61 -9.16 35.57
CA ALA A 22 4.46 -9.46 36.42
C ALA A 22 3.19 -9.91 35.67
N GLU A 23 3.11 -9.79 34.34
CA GLU A 23 1.91 -10.13 33.57
C GLU A 23 2.04 -11.54 32.95
N THR A 24 1.49 -12.55 33.63
CA THR A 24 1.47 -13.95 33.17
C THR A 24 0.12 -14.39 32.60
N GLY A 25 -0.83 -13.47 32.41
CA GLY A 25 -2.13 -13.76 31.80
C GLY A 25 -2.06 -13.76 30.26
N GLY A 26 -2.79 -14.67 29.61
CA GLY A 26 -2.97 -14.63 28.15
C GLY A 26 -3.71 -13.36 27.71
N GLY A 27 -3.24 -12.72 26.64
CA GLY A 27 -3.82 -11.49 26.09
C GLY A 27 -2.81 -10.62 25.33
N PRO A 28 -3.22 -9.43 24.83
CA PRO A 28 -2.38 -8.57 24.00
C PRO A 28 -1.06 -8.15 24.64
N ALA A 29 -1.04 -7.99 25.97
CA ALA A 29 0.18 -7.64 26.70
C ALA A 29 1.20 -8.79 26.76
N ALA A 30 0.73 -10.03 26.87
CA ALA A 30 1.59 -11.21 26.81
C ALA A 30 2.16 -11.43 25.40
N GLU A 31 1.37 -11.17 24.35
CA GLU A 31 1.85 -11.20 22.96
C GLU A 31 2.94 -10.13 22.75
N LEU A 32 2.69 -8.89 23.19
CA LEU A 32 3.68 -7.82 23.12
C LEU A 32 4.97 -8.18 23.88
N LEU A 33 4.86 -8.77 25.07
CA LEU A 33 6.03 -9.24 25.82
C LEU A 33 6.79 -10.35 25.10
N ALA A 34 6.09 -11.29 24.45
CA ALA A 34 6.74 -12.32 23.63
C ALA A 34 7.47 -11.70 22.44
N THR A 35 6.84 -10.74 21.74
CA THR A 35 7.47 -9.99 20.64
C THR A 35 8.69 -9.20 21.11
N LEU A 36 8.61 -8.53 22.27
CA LEU A 36 9.74 -7.79 22.85
C LEU A 36 10.90 -8.73 23.21
N LYS A 37 10.62 -9.93 23.71
CA LYS A 37 11.66 -10.94 24.03
C LYS A 37 12.40 -11.41 22.78
N GLU A 38 11.68 -11.58 21.68
CA GLU A 38 12.26 -11.95 20.39
C GLU A 38 13.02 -10.78 19.73
N ALA A 39 12.53 -9.55 19.91
CA ALA A 39 13.13 -8.35 19.35
C ALA A 39 14.43 -7.92 20.05
N GLU A 40 14.55 -8.14 21.37
CA GLU A 40 15.71 -7.70 22.16
C GLU A 40 17.06 -8.15 21.59
N PRO A 41 17.32 -9.44 21.31
CA PRO A 41 18.61 -9.87 20.78
C PRO A 41 18.88 -9.33 19.37
N LEU A 42 17.84 -9.09 18.57
CA LEU A 42 17.97 -8.49 17.24
C LEU A 42 18.42 -7.03 17.35
N VAL A 43 17.77 -6.24 18.21
CA VAL A 43 18.12 -4.82 18.39
C VAL A 43 19.49 -4.68 19.04
N ALA A 44 19.84 -5.54 19.99
CA ALA A 44 21.19 -5.61 20.56
C ALA A 44 22.25 -5.84 19.45
N GLY A 45 22.01 -6.80 18.56
CA GLY A 45 22.88 -7.06 17.40
C GLY A 45 22.98 -5.86 16.45
N VAL A 46 21.89 -5.13 16.21
CA VAL A 46 21.92 -3.90 15.39
C VAL A 46 22.80 -2.82 16.04
N VAL A 47 22.68 -2.62 17.36
CA VAL A 47 23.52 -1.67 18.10
C VAL A 47 25.00 -2.03 17.97
N GLU A 48 25.32 -3.32 18.09
CA GLU A 48 26.68 -3.82 17.93
C GLU A 48 27.21 -3.55 16.50
N GLN A 49 26.44 -3.88 15.46
CA GLN A 49 26.82 -3.65 14.07
C GLN A 49 27.05 -2.16 13.78
N TYR A 50 26.20 -1.25 14.28
CA TYR A 50 26.46 0.18 14.13
C TYR A 50 27.69 0.66 14.91
N SER A 51 28.05 0.02 16.03
CA SER A 51 29.30 0.32 16.72
C SER A 51 30.51 -0.11 15.90
N GLN A 52 30.50 -1.34 15.39
CA GLN A 52 31.56 -1.88 14.54
C GLN A 52 31.72 -1.07 13.25
N ALA A 53 30.62 -0.56 12.68
CA ALA A 53 30.66 0.35 11.55
C ALA A 53 31.39 1.66 11.86
N LEU A 54 31.13 2.27 13.02
CA LEU A 54 31.83 3.50 13.43
C LEU A 54 33.31 3.24 13.69
N ASP A 55 33.66 2.14 14.35
CA ASP A 55 35.05 1.76 14.61
C ASP A 55 35.81 1.51 13.30
N SER A 56 35.15 0.88 12.33
CA SER A 56 35.69 0.69 10.97
C SER A 56 35.90 2.02 10.25
N LEU A 57 34.97 2.98 10.37
CA LEU A 57 35.15 4.33 9.80
C LEU A 57 36.29 5.09 10.47
N ASN A 58 36.41 5.03 11.79
CA ASN A 58 37.50 5.66 12.55
C ASN A 58 38.88 5.09 12.20
N THR A 59 38.93 3.83 11.76
CA THR A 59 40.15 3.15 11.30
C THR A 59 40.32 3.15 9.78
N ALA A 60 39.57 3.99 9.06
CA ALA A 60 39.60 4.13 7.60
C ALA A 60 39.32 2.83 6.80
N LYS A 61 38.59 1.88 7.39
CA LYS A 61 38.16 0.62 6.76
C LYS A 61 36.75 0.75 6.17
N THR A 62 36.61 1.57 5.13
CA THR A 62 35.30 1.94 4.56
C THR A 62 34.45 0.75 4.09
N LEU A 63 35.06 -0.28 3.48
CA LEU A 63 34.31 -1.45 3.00
C LEU A 63 33.68 -2.25 4.14
N GLN A 64 34.43 -2.46 5.24
CA GLN A 64 33.91 -3.12 6.43
C GLN A 64 32.81 -2.29 7.10
N ALA A 65 32.98 -0.97 7.15
CA ALA A 65 31.95 -0.09 7.67
C ALA A 65 30.61 -0.22 6.90
N VAL A 66 30.67 -0.29 5.57
CA VAL A 66 29.48 -0.49 4.72
C VAL A 66 28.83 -1.84 4.99
N GLU A 67 29.62 -2.90 5.14
CA GLU A 67 29.11 -4.24 5.47
C GLU A 67 28.40 -4.27 6.83
N HIS A 68 29.01 -3.69 7.86
CA HIS A 68 28.39 -3.55 9.17
C HIS A 68 27.09 -2.72 9.13
N GLN A 69 27.06 -1.63 8.36
CA GLN A 69 25.84 -0.84 8.16
C GLN A 69 24.75 -1.65 7.47
N LYS A 70 25.08 -2.41 6.43
CA LYS A 70 24.14 -3.31 5.75
C LYS A 70 23.56 -4.31 6.75
N ASN A 71 24.40 -4.96 7.54
CA ASN A 71 23.97 -5.94 8.54
C ASN A 71 23.07 -5.32 9.61
N ALA A 72 23.38 -4.09 10.06
CA ALA A 72 22.53 -3.34 10.97
C ALA A 72 21.15 -3.02 10.36
N LEU A 73 21.09 -2.60 9.10
CA LEU A 73 19.83 -2.35 8.40
C LEU A 73 18.99 -3.61 8.22
N VAL A 74 19.62 -4.75 7.91
CA VAL A 74 18.94 -6.05 7.86
C VAL A 74 18.36 -6.42 9.23
N GLY A 75 19.12 -6.23 10.31
CA GLY A 75 18.64 -6.47 11.67
C GLY A 75 17.46 -5.56 12.06
N LEU A 76 17.48 -4.28 11.66
CA LEU A 76 16.36 -3.35 11.87
C LEU A 76 15.12 -3.78 11.09
N ALA A 77 15.28 -4.22 9.83
CA ALA A 77 14.17 -4.72 9.05
C ALA A 77 13.54 -5.96 9.71
N LYS A 78 14.36 -6.92 10.15
CA LYS A 78 13.90 -8.12 10.88
C LYS A 78 13.18 -7.75 12.19
N THR A 79 13.73 -6.81 12.94
CA THR A 79 13.09 -6.29 14.17
C THR A 79 11.73 -5.69 13.86
N ARG A 80 11.63 -4.80 12.87
CA ARG A 80 10.38 -4.16 12.47
C ARG A 80 9.32 -5.20 12.09
N GLU A 81 9.72 -6.27 11.40
CA GLU A 81 8.81 -7.33 11.00
C GLU A 81 8.18 -8.09 12.16
N LEU A 82 8.80 -8.13 13.35
CA LEU A 82 8.20 -8.76 14.53
C LEU A 82 6.94 -8.02 14.99
N PHE A 83 6.87 -6.70 14.77
CA PHE A 83 5.76 -5.85 15.19
C PHE A 83 4.70 -5.65 14.10
N LEU A 84 4.81 -6.31 12.95
CA LEU A 84 3.82 -6.18 11.89
C LEU A 84 2.57 -7.02 12.20
N ALA A 85 1.41 -6.39 11.98
CA ALA A 85 0.14 -7.10 11.90
C ALA A 85 0.07 -8.00 10.65
N ILE A 86 -0.99 -8.82 10.56
CA ILE A 86 -1.23 -9.75 9.45
C ILE A 86 -1.05 -9.06 8.08
N LYS A 87 -1.67 -7.89 7.89
CA LYS A 87 -1.55 -7.10 6.65
C LYS A 87 -0.11 -6.81 6.26
N GLY A 88 0.71 -6.34 7.21
CA GLY A 88 2.09 -5.97 6.95
C GLY A 88 2.94 -7.17 6.57
N LEU A 89 2.73 -8.32 7.22
CA LEU A 89 3.42 -9.57 6.90
C LEU A 89 3.03 -10.09 5.51
N LEU A 90 1.74 -10.03 5.15
CA LEU A 90 1.26 -10.46 3.84
C LEU A 90 1.75 -9.56 2.71
N ASP A 91 1.80 -8.24 2.91
CA ASP A 91 2.32 -7.31 1.88
C ASP A 91 3.82 -7.51 1.65
N LEU A 92 4.62 -7.71 2.71
CA LEU A 92 6.04 -8.03 2.56
C LEU A 92 6.27 -9.37 1.85
N ALA A 93 5.50 -10.42 2.22
CA ALA A 93 5.61 -11.72 1.57
C ALA A 93 5.30 -11.63 0.07
N TRP A 94 4.23 -10.92 -0.29
CA TRP A 94 3.87 -10.69 -1.69
C TRP A 94 4.90 -9.84 -2.44
N GLN A 95 5.48 -8.81 -1.81
CA GLN A 95 6.52 -7.99 -2.44
C GLN A 95 7.77 -8.81 -2.76
N ASP A 96 8.20 -9.66 -1.82
CA ASP A 96 9.36 -10.52 -2.04
C ASP A 96 9.06 -11.63 -3.05
N GLU A 97 7.86 -12.19 -3.08
CA GLU A 97 7.48 -13.16 -4.12
C GLU A 97 7.49 -12.54 -5.53
N ASN A 98 7.06 -11.28 -5.68
CA ASN A 98 7.18 -10.56 -6.95
C ASN A 98 8.63 -10.32 -7.35
N ARG A 99 9.52 -10.06 -6.39
CA ARG A 99 10.95 -9.92 -6.65
C ARG A 99 11.57 -11.25 -7.07
N ILE A 100 11.17 -12.36 -6.44
CA ILE A 100 11.55 -13.73 -6.85
C ILE A 100 11.12 -13.97 -8.30
N MET A 101 9.84 -13.71 -8.62
CA MET A 101 9.30 -13.86 -9.97
C MET A 101 10.06 -13.01 -11.01
N ALA A 102 10.37 -11.75 -10.67
CA ALA A 102 11.14 -10.87 -11.56
C ALA A 102 12.62 -11.30 -11.71
N GLY A 103 13.17 -12.00 -10.72
CA GLY A 103 14.51 -12.60 -10.78
C GLY A 103 14.58 -13.83 -11.70
N LEU A 104 13.47 -14.55 -11.85
CA LEU A 104 13.33 -15.74 -12.69
C LEU A 104 13.19 -15.40 -14.18
N LYS A 105 14.32 -15.07 -14.81
CA LYS A 105 14.37 -14.85 -16.27
C LYS A 105 14.50 -16.20 -17.00
N PRO A 106 13.62 -16.50 -17.98
CA PRO A 106 13.59 -17.78 -18.66
C PRO A 106 14.83 -18.04 -19.53
N ASP A 107 15.47 -16.99 -20.05
CA ASP A 107 16.57 -17.10 -21.03
C ASP A 107 17.95 -16.82 -20.42
N GLN A 108 18.07 -16.75 -19.09
CA GLN A 108 19.34 -16.49 -18.42
C GLN A 108 19.66 -17.60 -17.40
N PRO A 109 20.83 -18.25 -17.51
CA PRO A 109 21.28 -19.17 -16.47
C PRO A 109 21.38 -18.40 -15.16
N GLN A 110 20.74 -18.93 -14.12
CA GLN A 110 20.82 -18.34 -12.80
C GLN A 110 22.15 -18.74 -12.17
N GLY A 111 22.93 -17.75 -11.74
CA GLY A 111 24.12 -18.02 -10.94
C GLY A 111 23.72 -18.67 -9.61
N GLN A 112 24.59 -19.52 -9.05
CA GLN A 112 24.38 -20.13 -7.73
C GLN A 112 24.09 -19.09 -6.64
N GLU A 113 24.72 -17.91 -6.72
CA GLU A 113 24.45 -16.79 -5.81
C GLU A 113 23.02 -16.27 -5.93
N GLN A 114 22.46 -16.21 -7.15
CA GLN A 114 21.09 -15.75 -7.36
C GLN A 114 20.07 -16.74 -6.82
N VAL A 115 20.31 -18.04 -7.02
CA VAL A 115 19.48 -19.11 -6.43
C VAL A 115 19.53 -19.05 -4.91
N ALA A 116 20.71 -18.81 -4.32
CA ALA A 116 20.85 -18.69 -2.87
C ALA A 116 20.07 -17.50 -2.30
N VAL A 117 20.12 -16.34 -2.96
CA VAL A 117 19.34 -15.15 -2.56
C VAL A 117 17.83 -15.42 -2.65
N VAL A 118 17.38 -16.08 -3.72
CA VAL A 118 15.96 -16.43 -3.89
C VAL A 118 15.50 -17.42 -2.82
N LEU A 119 16.31 -18.43 -2.48
CA LEU A 119 16.02 -19.35 -1.39
C LEU A 119 15.92 -18.65 -0.03
N GLU A 120 16.82 -17.71 0.26
CA GLU A 120 16.76 -16.91 1.49
C GLU A 120 15.47 -16.07 1.55
N MET A 121 15.09 -15.44 0.44
CA MET A 121 13.83 -14.70 0.34
C MET A 121 12.62 -15.61 0.54
N GLN A 122 12.63 -16.80 -0.06
CA GLN A 122 11.56 -17.78 0.09
C GLN A 122 11.40 -18.26 1.53
N GLU A 123 12.51 -18.55 2.23
CA GLU A 123 12.48 -18.95 3.64
C GLU A 123 11.97 -17.81 4.54
N THR A 124 12.35 -16.57 4.20
CA THR A 124 11.85 -15.38 4.90
C THR A 124 10.33 -15.24 4.71
N ASN A 125 9.82 -15.44 3.49
CA ASN A 125 8.39 -15.44 3.18
C ASN A 125 7.63 -16.53 3.95
N LEU A 126 8.16 -17.76 3.97
CA LEU A 126 7.59 -18.85 4.75
C LEU A 126 7.54 -18.52 6.24
N THR A 127 8.61 -17.93 6.79
CA THR A 127 8.64 -17.50 8.20
C THR A 127 7.58 -16.42 8.48
N ARG A 128 7.36 -15.47 7.57
CA ARG A 128 6.28 -14.47 7.70
C ARG A 128 4.91 -15.13 7.67
N LEU A 129 4.64 -16.01 6.71
CA LEU A 129 3.35 -16.68 6.61
C LEU A 129 3.06 -17.62 7.79
N ARG A 130 4.06 -18.32 8.31
CA ARG A 130 3.91 -19.16 9.51
C ARG A 130 3.54 -18.31 10.75
N ARG A 131 3.98 -17.04 10.81
CA ARG A 131 3.54 -16.09 11.85
C ARG A 131 2.14 -15.54 11.63
N VAL A 132 1.66 -15.47 10.37
CA VAL A 132 0.29 -15.04 10.06
C VAL A 132 -0.74 -16.04 10.61
N GLY A 133 -0.50 -17.34 10.50
CA GLY A 133 -1.46 -18.39 10.92
C GLY A 133 -1.96 -18.23 12.37
N PRO A 134 -1.08 -18.18 13.39
CA PRO A 134 -1.48 -17.98 14.79
C PRO A 134 -2.27 -16.68 15.01
N LYS A 135 -1.90 -15.59 14.32
CA LYS A 135 -2.62 -14.31 14.42
C LYS A 135 -4.04 -14.40 13.87
N ILE A 136 -4.26 -15.12 12.76
CA ILE A 136 -5.60 -15.39 12.23
C ILE A 136 -6.43 -16.21 13.22
N VAL A 137 -5.82 -17.25 13.82
CA VAL A 137 -6.49 -18.10 14.82
C VAL A 137 -6.88 -17.29 16.06
N GLU A 138 -6.03 -16.37 16.50
CA GLU A 138 -6.32 -15.48 17.61
C GLU A 138 -7.49 -14.53 17.29
N GLU A 139 -7.45 -13.82 16.14
CA GLU A 139 -8.56 -12.96 15.70
C GLU A 139 -9.87 -13.76 15.60
N LEU A 140 -9.82 -15.01 15.11
CA LEU A 140 -10.97 -15.90 15.02
C LEU A 140 -11.51 -16.28 16.39
N GLN A 141 -10.64 -16.56 17.37
CA GLN A 141 -11.08 -16.84 18.74
C GLN A 141 -11.69 -15.60 19.40
N GLN A 142 -11.13 -14.41 19.19
CA GLN A 142 -11.70 -13.16 19.69
C GLN A 142 -13.07 -12.91 19.05
N ALA A 143 -13.18 -13.08 17.73
CA ALA A 143 -14.43 -12.99 16.99
C ALA A 143 -15.46 -14.03 17.44
N ARG A 144 -15.08 -15.17 18.02
CA ARG A 144 -16.03 -16.14 18.60
C ARG A 144 -16.37 -15.88 20.08
N LYS A 145 -15.50 -15.21 20.84
CA LYS A 145 -15.73 -14.94 22.27
C LYS A 145 -16.62 -13.74 22.55
N ALA A 146 -16.80 -12.83 21.59
CA ALA A 146 -17.65 -11.64 21.74
C ALA A 146 -19.17 -11.94 21.84
N ASP A 147 -19.57 -13.19 22.11
CA ASP A 147 -20.96 -13.70 22.16
C ASP A 147 -21.71 -13.44 23.47
N ALA A 148 -21.11 -12.72 24.42
CA ALA A 148 -21.75 -12.42 25.70
C ALA A 148 -22.13 -10.94 25.81
N PRO A 149 -23.24 -10.48 25.22
CA PRO A 149 -23.90 -9.30 25.72
C PRO A 149 -24.77 -9.70 26.93
N GLU A 150 -24.33 -9.36 28.15
CA GLU A 150 -25.18 -9.44 29.35
C GLU A 150 -26.32 -8.39 29.33
N ASP A 151 -26.30 -7.41 28.41
CA ASP A 151 -27.24 -6.28 28.38
C ASP A 151 -27.83 -5.96 26.97
N ALA A 152 -28.14 -6.96 26.15
CA ALA A 152 -28.71 -6.78 24.79
C ALA A 152 -30.23 -6.54 24.73
N GLU A 153 -30.87 -5.99 25.76
CA GLU A 153 -32.33 -5.75 25.74
C GLU A 153 -32.76 -4.47 25.01
N LYS A 154 -31.85 -3.59 24.53
CA LYS A 154 -32.27 -2.25 24.08
C LYS A 154 -32.34 -1.93 22.59
N LYS A 155 -31.84 -2.74 21.64
CA LYS A 155 -32.11 -2.54 20.20
C LYS A 155 -31.98 -3.84 19.39
N ALA A 156 -33.11 -4.46 19.07
CA ALA A 156 -33.15 -5.74 18.34
C ALA A 156 -32.61 -5.67 16.89
N GLU A 157 -32.65 -4.49 16.25
CA GLU A 157 -32.21 -4.29 14.86
C GLU A 157 -30.68 -4.17 14.75
N ASP A 158 -30.06 -3.32 15.58
CA ASP A 158 -28.60 -3.18 15.69
C ASP A 158 -27.93 -4.51 16.10
N ALA A 159 -28.62 -5.34 16.89
CA ALA A 159 -28.14 -6.65 17.32
C ALA A 159 -28.13 -7.70 16.18
N LYS A 160 -29.09 -7.64 15.24
CA LYS A 160 -29.13 -8.54 14.08
C LYS A 160 -27.98 -8.22 13.10
N ASP A 161 -27.78 -6.95 12.79
CA ASP A 161 -26.72 -6.49 11.87
C ASP A 161 -25.30 -6.76 12.45
N GLN A 162 -25.12 -6.59 13.76
CA GLN A 162 -23.86 -6.93 14.43
C GLN A 162 -23.57 -8.44 14.39
N LYS A 163 -24.59 -9.28 14.57
CA LYS A 163 -24.45 -10.73 14.50
C LYS A 163 -24.10 -11.17 13.08
N GLU A 164 -24.78 -10.66 12.05
CA GLU A 164 -24.51 -11.00 10.65
C GLU A 164 -23.09 -10.55 10.23
N ASN A 165 -22.69 -9.33 10.56
CA ASN A 165 -21.33 -8.84 10.29
C ASN A 165 -20.25 -9.69 10.97
N ARG A 166 -20.53 -10.18 12.18
CA ARG A 166 -19.60 -11.04 12.93
C ARG A 166 -19.53 -12.45 12.38
N GLU A 167 -20.65 -13.03 11.96
CA GLU A 167 -20.65 -14.31 11.24
C GLU A 167 -19.88 -14.20 9.92
N ALA A 168 -20.02 -13.10 9.19
CA ALA A 168 -19.23 -12.82 7.99
C ALA A 168 -17.73 -12.68 8.30
N ASP A 169 -17.37 -12.01 9.41
CA ASP A 169 -16.00 -11.87 9.90
C ASP A 169 -15.37 -13.24 10.26
N ILE A 170 -16.12 -14.09 10.96
CA ILE A 170 -15.70 -15.46 11.28
C ILE A 170 -15.46 -16.27 10.00
N ARG A 171 -16.40 -16.24 9.04
CA ARG A 171 -16.23 -16.96 7.76
C ARG A 171 -15.02 -16.45 6.98
N ARG A 172 -14.77 -15.13 6.98
CA ARG A 172 -13.59 -14.52 6.38
C ARG A 172 -12.31 -15.05 7.01
N LEU A 173 -12.23 -15.09 8.34
CA LEU A 173 -11.06 -15.56 9.08
C LEU A 173 -10.83 -17.08 8.91
N GLU A 174 -11.90 -17.87 8.84
CA GLU A 174 -11.81 -19.30 8.52
C GLU A 174 -11.25 -19.53 7.12
N ARG A 175 -11.74 -18.79 6.12
CA ARG A 175 -11.21 -18.85 4.76
C ARG A 175 -9.75 -18.39 4.71
N ALA A 176 -9.40 -17.33 5.43
CA ALA A 176 -8.03 -16.83 5.51
C ALA A 176 -7.08 -17.87 6.11
N ASN A 177 -7.50 -18.58 7.15
CA ASN A 177 -6.70 -19.64 7.76
C ASN A 177 -6.45 -20.81 6.79
N GLN A 178 -7.47 -21.21 6.02
CA GLN A 178 -7.32 -22.25 4.98
C GLN A 178 -6.36 -21.81 3.87
N LEU A 179 -6.56 -20.61 3.32
CA LEU A 179 -5.70 -20.06 2.27
C LEU A 179 -4.26 -19.87 2.75
N GLN A 180 -4.05 -19.43 3.99
CA GLN A 180 -2.71 -19.29 4.56
C GLN A 180 -1.97 -20.63 4.58
N ALA A 181 -2.62 -21.71 5.01
CA ALA A 181 -2.02 -23.05 5.02
C ALA A 181 -1.67 -23.52 3.61
N GLU A 182 -2.58 -23.31 2.65
CA GLU A 182 -2.37 -23.64 1.23
C GLU A 182 -1.20 -22.86 0.62
N VAL A 183 -1.09 -21.56 0.90
CA VAL A 183 0.03 -20.74 0.42
C VAL A 183 1.35 -21.22 1.01
N VAL A 184 1.39 -21.55 2.31
CA VAL A 184 2.60 -22.10 2.95
C VAL A 184 3.04 -23.39 2.27
N GLU A 185 2.11 -24.32 2.01
CA GLU A 185 2.42 -25.57 1.31
C GLU A 185 2.98 -25.31 -0.08
N LYS A 186 2.32 -24.44 -0.87
CA LYS A 186 2.77 -24.07 -2.23
C LYS A 186 4.15 -23.41 -2.21
N MET A 187 4.42 -22.54 -1.23
CA MET A 187 5.72 -21.89 -1.06
C MET A 187 6.82 -22.88 -0.66
N ASP A 188 6.51 -23.88 0.17
CA ASP A 188 7.46 -24.94 0.52
C ASP A 188 7.80 -25.81 -0.70
N LEU A 189 6.83 -26.04 -1.59
CA LEU A 189 7.09 -26.71 -2.88
C LEU A 189 8.01 -25.89 -3.78
N VAL A 190 7.78 -24.57 -3.89
CA VAL A 190 8.69 -23.65 -4.62
C VAL A 190 10.10 -23.73 -4.06
N ARG A 191 10.25 -23.68 -2.72
CA ARG A 191 11.55 -23.81 -2.04
C ARG A 191 12.25 -25.13 -2.37
N GLN A 192 11.52 -26.25 -2.33
CA GLN A 192 12.06 -27.56 -2.69
C GLN A 192 12.49 -27.64 -4.14
N ASP A 193 11.76 -26.99 -5.05
CA ASP A 193 12.13 -26.95 -6.46
C ASP A 193 13.39 -26.11 -6.67
N PHE A 194 13.51 -24.94 -6.03
CA PHE A 194 14.76 -24.16 -6.03
C PHE A 194 15.96 -24.91 -5.45
N ALA A 195 15.76 -25.73 -4.41
CA ALA A 195 16.85 -26.54 -3.84
C ALA A 195 17.38 -27.62 -4.79
N LYS A 196 16.59 -28.01 -5.81
CA LYS A 196 16.99 -28.97 -6.85
C LYS A 196 17.70 -28.27 -8.03
N VAL A 197 17.46 -26.98 -8.23
CA VAL A 197 18.14 -26.16 -9.23
C VAL A 197 19.60 -26.01 -8.80
N GLY A 198 20.51 -26.73 -9.44
CA GLY A 198 21.85 -26.86 -8.86
C GLY A 198 22.94 -27.52 -9.69
N LYS A 199 22.72 -27.90 -10.96
CA LYS A 199 23.79 -28.52 -11.78
C LYS A 199 23.82 -28.15 -13.28
N GLY A 200 23.27 -27.01 -13.71
CA GLY A 200 23.44 -26.57 -15.10
C GLY A 200 22.40 -25.54 -15.58
N ASP A 201 22.20 -25.48 -16.90
CA ASP A 201 21.08 -24.82 -17.60
C ASP A 201 19.74 -25.52 -17.28
N ASP A 202 19.39 -25.61 -15.99
CA ASP A 202 18.13 -26.20 -15.55
C ASP A 202 16.98 -25.27 -15.97
N ASP A 203 15.98 -25.82 -16.68
CA ASP A 203 14.79 -25.08 -17.09
C ASP A 203 14.02 -24.58 -15.86
N LEU A 204 13.90 -23.26 -15.72
CA LEU A 204 13.21 -22.59 -14.62
C LEU A 204 11.74 -22.34 -14.89
N ALA A 205 11.24 -22.64 -16.09
CA ALA A 205 9.84 -22.48 -16.41
C ALA A 205 8.89 -23.18 -15.40
N PRO A 206 9.18 -24.41 -14.92
CA PRO A 206 8.35 -25.06 -13.90
C PRO A 206 8.35 -24.30 -12.56
N VAL A 207 9.51 -23.78 -12.14
CA VAL A 207 9.65 -23.00 -10.89
C VAL A 207 8.89 -21.69 -11.01
N ARG A 208 9.04 -21.00 -12.14
CA ARG A 208 8.35 -19.74 -12.45
C ARG A 208 6.83 -19.92 -12.46
N ALA A 209 6.33 -20.98 -13.10
CA ALA A 209 4.90 -21.29 -13.10
C ALA A 209 4.36 -21.52 -11.69
N ARG A 210 5.13 -22.18 -10.81
CA ARG A 210 4.73 -22.42 -9.43
C ARG A 210 4.75 -21.13 -8.58
N VAL A 211 5.75 -20.27 -8.77
CA VAL A 211 5.81 -18.93 -8.15
C VAL A 211 4.59 -18.09 -8.57
N GLU A 212 4.17 -18.14 -9.84
CA GLU A 212 2.95 -17.45 -10.30
C GLU A 212 1.68 -17.94 -9.58
N VAL A 213 1.58 -19.24 -9.32
CA VAL A 213 0.46 -19.82 -8.54
C VAL A 213 0.51 -19.35 -7.07
N VAL A 214 1.70 -19.25 -6.48
CA VAL A 214 1.88 -18.68 -5.13
C VAL A 214 1.44 -17.22 -5.09
N LEU A 215 1.85 -16.41 -6.08
CA LEU A 215 1.47 -15.00 -6.17
C LEU A 215 -0.05 -14.81 -6.20
N LYS A 216 -0.77 -15.57 -7.03
CA LYS A 216 -2.23 -15.54 -7.08
C LYS A 216 -2.86 -15.92 -5.73
N SER A 217 -2.35 -16.98 -5.10
CA SER A 217 -2.85 -17.44 -3.80
C SER A 217 -2.59 -16.41 -2.67
N LEU A 218 -1.45 -15.72 -2.71
CA LEU A 218 -1.14 -14.61 -1.80
C LEU A 218 -2.06 -13.41 -2.03
N GLU A 219 -2.40 -13.08 -3.28
CA GLU A 219 -3.33 -12.00 -3.60
C GLU A 219 -4.75 -12.29 -3.09
N GLU A 220 -5.22 -13.52 -3.24
CA GLU A 220 -6.49 -13.97 -2.65
C GLU A 220 -6.48 -13.82 -1.12
N LEU A 221 -5.42 -14.31 -0.46
CA LEU A 221 -5.27 -14.18 0.99
C LEU A 221 -5.23 -12.72 1.43
N ARG A 222 -4.53 -11.85 0.69
CA ARG A 222 -4.50 -10.41 0.95
C ARG A 222 -5.88 -9.77 0.77
N GLY A 223 -6.64 -10.16 -0.25
CA GLY A 223 -7.99 -9.66 -0.49
C GLY A 223 -8.94 -9.83 0.71
N LEU A 224 -8.66 -10.79 1.60
CA LEU A 224 -9.44 -10.98 2.82
C LEU A 224 -9.12 -9.99 3.94
N PHE A 225 -7.95 -9.34 3.95
CA PHE A 225 -7.56 -8.41 5.02
C PHE A 225 -7.57 -6.95 4.58
N PHE A 226 -7.31 -6.68 3.31
CA PHE A 226 -7.24 -5.33 2.79
C PHE A 226 -8.61 -4.88 2.29
N SER A 227 -9.00 -3.63 2.61
CA SER A 227 -10.22 -3.08 2.03
C SER A 227 -10.01 -2.82 0.53
N VAL A 228 -11.10 -2.80 -0.23
CA VAL A 228 -11.09 -2.41 -1.66
C VAL A 228 -10.41 -1.05 -1.83
N GLU A 229 -10.73 -0.10 -0.96
CA GLU A 229 -10.14 1.24 -0.97
C GLU A 229 -8.61 1.20 -0.76
N GLU A 230 -8.12 0.32 0.12
CA GLU A 230 -6.69 0.14 0.36
C GLU A 230 -5.99 -0.50 -0.85
N HIS A 231 -6.59 -1.52 -1.46
CA HIS A 231 -6.11 -2.14 -2.70
C HIS A 231 -6.08 -1.15 -3.88
N LEU A 232 -7.11 -0.31 -4.00
CA LEU A 232 -7.17 0.72 -5.03
C LEU A 232 -6.12 1.82 -4.79
N ARG A 233 -5.93 2.28 -3.55
CA ARG A 233 -4.86 3.24 -3.21
C ARG A 233 -3.48 2.68 -3.55
N GLN A 234 -3.23 1.42 -3.18
CA GLN A 234 -1.93 0.79 -3.46
C GLN A 234 -1.71 0.61 -4.97
N THR A 235 -2.72 0.15 -5.70
CA THR A 235 -2.65 0.03 -7.16
C THR A 235 -2.43 1.38 -7.82
N ALA A 236 -3.11 2.43 -7.36
CA ALA A 236 -2.95 3.80 -7.86
C ALA A 236 -1.54 4.36 -7.58
N GLN A 237 -1.02 4.13 -6.38
CA GLN A 237 0.34 4.57 -6.03
C GLN A 237 1.39 3.87 -6.91
N ARG A 238 1.27 2.56 -7.11
CA ARG A 238 2.18 1.81 -7.99
C ARG A 238 2.07 2.23 -9.45
N GLN A 239 0.85 2.50 -9.93
CA GLN A 239 0.63 3.01 -11.28
C GLN A 239 1.28 4.38 -11.48
N LYS A 240 1.24 5.24 -10.46
CA LYS A 240 1.95 6.53 -10.47
C LYS A 240 3.46 6.34 -10.48
N ASP A 241 4.00 5.49 -9.61
CA ASP A 241 5.44 5.25 -9.55
C ASP A 241 5.95 4.70 -10.90
N LEU A 242 5.17 3.83 -11.53
CA LEU A 242 5.46 3.30 -12.86
C LEU A 242 5.40 4.38 -13.95
N LEU A 243 4.41 5.28 -13.91
CA LEU A 243 4.34 6.44 -14.80
C LEU A 243 5.56 7.34 -14.66
N ASP A 244 5.99 7.61 -13.42
CA ASP A 244 7.19 8.40 -13.13
C ASP A 244 8.47 7.70 -13.65
N GLU A 245 8.55 6.38 -13.53
CA GLU A 245 9.64 5.58 -14.13
C GLU A 245 9.63 5.65 -15.66
N THR A 246 8.47 5.51 -16.32
CA THR A 246 8.35 5.66 -17.78
C THR A 246 8.81 7.04 -18.24
N HIS A 247 8.47 8.11 -17.51
CA HIS A 247 8.95 9.46 -17.80
C HIS A 247 10.47 9.58 -17.77
N ARG A 248 11.15 8.89 -16.85
CA ARG A 248 12.62 8.91 -16.76
C ARG A 248 13.32 8.29 -17.96
N LEU A 249 12.60 7.52 -18.79
CA LEU A 249 13.14 6.94 -20.01
C LEU A 249 13.05 7.88 -21.22
N GLU A 250 12.38 9.04 -21.11
CA GLU A 250 12.29 10.03 -22.21
C GLU A 250 13.64 10.40 -22.83
N PRO A 251 14.73 10.64 -22.08
CA PRO A 251 16.02 10.96 -22.69
C PRO A 251 16.55 9.84 -23.59
N LEU A 252 16.16 8.58 -23.33
CA LEU A 252 16.61 7.42 -24.11
C LEU A 252 15.86 7.28 -25.44
N THR A 253 14.71 7.93 -25.63
CA THR A 253 13.97 7.88 -26.90
C THR A 253 14.58 8.77 -27.98
N ALA A 254 15.40 9.75 -27.60
CA ALA A 254 16.16 10.61 -28.51
C ALA A 254 17.51 9.99 -28.94
N SER A 255 17.92 8.88 -28.32
CA SER A 255 19.15 8.15 -28.67
C SER A 255 19.00 7.45 -30.03
N GLN A 256 20.06 7.43 -30.83
CA GLN A 256 20.13 6.61 -32.05
C GLN A 256 20.32 5.12 -31.74
N ASP A 257 20.88 4.78 -30.58
CA ASP A 257 20.95 3.40 -30.10
C ASP A 257 19.67 3.07 -29.32
N GLU A 258 18.88 2.13 -29.85
CA GLU A 258 17.60 1.68 -29.28
C GLU A 258 17.78 0.61 -28.19
N LYS A 259 18.96 -0.03 -28.11
CA LYS A 259 19.22 -1.12 -27.16
C LYS A 259 19.05 -0.71 -25.68
N PRO A 260 19.52 0.48 -25.23
CA PRO A 260 19.32 0.92 -23.85
C PRO A 260 17.84 1.12 -23.51
N LEU A 261 17.05 1.65 -24.45
CA LEU A 261 15.62 1.86 -24.28
C LEU A 261 14.90 0.51 -24.18
N GLN A 262 15.17 -0.42 -25.10
CA GLN A 262 14.56 -1.76 -25.09
C GLN A 262 14.85 -2.51 -23.79
N LYS A 263 16.10 -2.44 -23.30
CA LYS A 263 16.49 -3.07 -22.03
C LYS A 263 15.76 -2.47 -20.82
N ALA A 264 15.51 -1.16 -20.83
CA ALA A 264 14.82 -0.47 -19.74
C ALA A 264 13.29 -0.67 -19.77
N VAL A 265 12.71 -0.86 -20.96
CA VAL A 265 11.26 -1.03 -21.16
C VAL A 265 10.76 -2.39 -20.70
N GLY A 266 11.55 -3.46 -20.87
CA GLY A 266 11.13 -4.83 -20.50
C GLY A 266 10.58 -4.93 -19.06
N PRO A 267 11.32 -4.50 -18.03
CA PRO A 267 10.82 -4.51 -16.65
C PRO A 267 9.57 -3.63 -16.43
N LEU A 268 9.43 -2.52 -17.15
CA LEU A 268 8.24 -1.66 -17.05
C LEU A 268 7.00 -2.36 -17.63
N GLN A 269 7.18 -3.08 -18.74
CA GLN A 269 6.10 -3.85 -19.36
C GLN A 269 5.56 -4.92 -18.41
N GLU A 270 6.44 -5.70 -17.78
CA GLU A 270 6.03 -6.74 -16.82
C GLU A 270 5.30 -6.12 -15.61
N ARG A 271 5.83 -5.04 -15.05
CA ARG A 271 5.17 -4.31 -13.95
C ARG A 271 3.81 -3.76 -14.36
N GLN A 272 3.70 -3.19 -15.56
CA GLN A 272 2.43 -2.67 -16.08
C GLN A 272 1.40 -3.79 -16.25
N GLN A 273 1.84 -4.96 -16.72
CA GLN A 273 0.99 -6.13 -16.89
C GLN A 273 0.49 -6.66 -15.54
N ASN A 274 1.36 -6.72 -14.53
CA ASN A 274 0.95 -7.12 -13.18
C ASN A 274 -0.09 -6.14 -12.62
N LEU A 275 0.08 -4.82 -12.81
CA LEU A 275 -0.91 -3.84 -12.37
C LEU A 275 -2.26 -4.00 -13.08
N ALA A 276 -2.25 -4.30 -14.38
CA ALA A 276 -3.48 -4.58 -15.13
C ALA A 276 -4.20 -5.82 -14.56
N GLN A 277 -3.46 -6.88 -14.27
CA GLN A 277 -4.01 -8.10 -13.64
C GLN A 277 -4.60 -7.80 -12.26
N THR A 278 -3.87 -7.07 -11.41
CA THR A 278 -4.37 -6.66 -10.09
C THR A 278 -5.65 -5.82 -10.20
N ALA A 279 -5.68 -4.81 -11.09
CA ALA A 279 -6.88 -4.00 -11.32
C ALA A 279 -8.05 -4.86 -11.81
N GLY A 280 -7.81 -5.84 -12.67
CA GLY A 280 -8.82 -6.82 -13.10
C GLY A 280 -9.37 -7.66 -11.94
N ALA A 281 -8.49 -8.24 -11.13
CA ALA A 281 -8.90 -9.03 -9.96
C ALA A 281 -9.74 -8.20 -8.97
N ILE A 282 -9.41 -6.92 -8.76
CA ILE A 282 -10.22 -6.00 -7.95
C ILE A 282 -11.60 -5.82 -8.59
N GLY A 283 -11.67 -5.56 -9.89
CA GLY A 283 -12.92 -5.39 -10.62
C GLY A 283 -13.83 -6.62 -10.55
N ASP A 284 -13.25 -7.81 -10.73
CA ASP A 284 -13.98 -9.09 -10.70
C ASP A 284 -14.52 -9.38 -9.29
N ALA A 285 -13.69 -9.23 -8.25
CA ALA A 285 -14.11 -9.42 -6.86
C ALA A 285 -15.24 -8.46 -6.46
N LEU A 286 -15.16 -7.20 -6.89
CA LEU A 286 -16.24 -6.23 -6.69
C LEU A 286 -17.52 -6.61 -7.43
N GLY A 287 -17.39 -7.10 -8.67
CA GLY A 287 -18.52 -7.61 -9.46
C GLY A 287 -19.23 -8.77 -8.78
N GLU A 288 -18.47 -9.72 -8.23
CA GLU A 288 -19.01 -10.84 -7.46
C GLU A 288 -19.73 -10.37 -6.19
N GLN A 289 -19.15 -9.41 -5.47
CA GLN A 289 -19.76 -8.84 -4.26
C GLN A 289 -21.09 -8.14 -4.58
N VAL A 290 -21.14 -7.33 -5.64
CA VAL A 290 -22.38 -6.69 -6.09
C VAL A 290 -23.41 -7.71 -6.55
N ALA A 291 -22.99 -8.75 -7.28
CA ALA A 291 -23.86 -9.82 -7.71
C ALA A 291 -24.45 -10.62 -6.54
N ALA A 292 -23.67 -10.85 -5.48
CA ALA A 292 -24.14 -11.48 -4.25
C ALA A 292 -25.19 -10.60 -3.53
N ILE A 293 -24.93 -9.29 -3.41
CA ILE A 293 -25.86 -8.32 -2.79
C ILE A 293 -27.21 -8.29 -3.55
N LYS A 294 -27.18 -8.37 -4.88
CA LYS A 294 -28.39 -8.41 -5.73
C LYS A 294 -29.19 -9.70 -5.59
N LYS A 295 -28.54 -10.82 -5.25
CA LYS A 295 -29.17 -12.15 -5.11
C LYS A 295 -29.75 -12.39 -3.71
N MET A 296 -29.42 -11.56 -2.72
CA MET A 296 -30.01 -11.67 -1.38
C MET A 296 -31.51 -11.31 -1.42
N PRO A 297 -32.40 -12.18 -0.90
CA PRO A 297 -33.84 -11.94 -0.87
C PRO A 297 -34.21 -10.68 -0.08
N ALA A 298 -35.28 -10.01 -0.49
CA ALA A 298 -35.67 -8.70 0.02
C ALA A 298 -36.17 -8.70 1.49
N GLU A 299 -36.48 -9.88 2.06
CA GLU A 299 -37.01 -10.01 3.42
C GLU A 299 -35.96 -9.87 4.53
N ASP A 300 -34.66 -9.94 4.22
CA ASP A 300 -33.57 -9.75 5.20
C ASP A 300 -32.93 -8.35 5.14
N ALA A 301 -33.42 -7.43 4.29
CA ALA A 301 -32.84 -6.10 4.14
C ALA A 301 -33.42 -5.10 5.16
N ALA A 302 -32.75 -4.89 6.29
CA ALA A 302 -33.04 -3.85 7.29
C ALA A 302 -32.75 -2.40 6.81
N SER A 303 -32.81 -2.12 5.50
CA SER A 303 -32.62 -0.78 4.95
C SER A 303 -33.68 -0.46 3.91
N PRO A 304 -34.19 0.79 3.85
CA PRO A 304 -35.11 1.22 2.82
C PRO A 304 -34.50 0.85 1.46
N GLY A 305 -35.25 0.15 0.61
CA GLY A 305 -34.73 -0.42 -0.65
C GLY A 305 -33.97 0.56 -1.54
N GLU A 306 -34.24 1.86 -1.40
CA GLU A 306 -33.54 2.96 -2.06
C GLU A 306 -32.05 3.08 -1.65
N LYS A 307 -31.71 2.98 -0.36
CA LYS A 307 -30.31 3.06 0.12
C LYS A 307 -29.47 1.87 -0.33
N LYS A 308 -30.07 0.68 -0.37
CA LYS A 308 -29.43 -0.54 -0.89
C LYS A 308 -29.17 -0.43 -2.40
N GLN A 309 -30.12 0.12 -3.15
CA GLN A 309 -29.96 0.37 -4.58
C GLN A 309 -28.93 1.47 -4.88
N GLU A 310 -28.89 2.55 -4.10
CA GLU A 310 -27.86 3.59 -4.23
C GLU A 310 -26.46 3.04 -3.94
N GLY A 311 -26.30 2.24 -2.88
CA GLY A 311 -25.04 1.56 -2.59
C GLY A 311 -24.60 0.66 -3.74
N VAL A 312 -25.51 -0.16 -4.29
CA VAL A 312 -25.21 -1.02 -5.45
C VAL A 312 -24.78 -0.20 -6.67
N LYS A 313 -25.47 0.90 -6.98
CA LYS A 313 -25.10 1.79 -8.10
C LYS A 313 -23.73 2.43 -7.90
N GLN A 314 -23.41 2.85 -6.67
CA GLN A 314 -22.10 3.40 -6.32
C GLN A 314 -21.00 2.35 -6.55
N TRP A 315 -21.21 1.10 -6.11
CA TRP A 315 -20.28 0.01 -6.37
C TRP A 315 -20.15 -0.33 -7.87
N GLU A 316 -21.23 -0.30 -8.65
CA GLU A 316 -21.17 -0.47 -10.11
C GLU A 316 -20.37 0.63 -10.80
N ALA A 317 -20.47 1.87 -10.33
CA ALA A 317 -19.65 2.98 -10.81
C ALA A 317 -18.17 2.76 -10.48
N VAL A 318 -17.85 2.29 -9.27
CA VAL A 318 -16.48 1.92 -8.87
C VAL A 318 -15.94 0.82 -9.77
N ILE A 319 -16.70 -0.27 -10.00
CA ILE A 319 -16.32 -1.36 -10.90
C ILE A 319 -16.03 -0.83 -12.30
N THR A 320 -16.86 0.07 -12.81
CA THR A 320 -16.66 0.68 -14.13
C THR A 320 -15.33 1.42 -14.21
N GLN A 321 -15.01 2.24 -13.21
CA GLN A 321 -13.75 2.97 -13.16
C GLN A 321 -12.54 2.02 -13.04
N VAL A 322 -12.63 0.98 -12.23
CA VAL A 322 -11.57 -0.03 -12.10
C VAL A 322 -11.34 -0.78 -13.42
N ARG A 323 -12.41 -1.09 -14.17
CA ARG A 323 -12.31 -1.71 -15.49
C ARG A 323 -11.68 -0.77 -16.53
N MET A 324 -12.04 0.52 -16.52
CA MET A 324 -11.38 1.51 -17.37
C MET A 324 -9.89 1.62 -17.05
N ALA A 325 -9.52 1.56 -15.76
CA ALA A 325 -8.13 1.54 -15.36
C ALA A 325 -7.39 0.32 -15.93
N LYS A 326 -7.96 -0.89 -15.78
CA LYS A 326 -7.41 -2.12 -16.35
C LYS A 326 -7.21 -2.01 -17.86
N GLU A 327 -8.22 -1.58 -18.62
CA GLU A 327 -8.17 -1.45 -20.08
C GLU A 327 -7.05 -0.49 -20.51
N ALA A 328 -6.92 0.65 -19.83
CA ALA A 328 -5.85 1.60 -20.08
C ALA A 328 -4.45 1.01 -19.74
N MET A 329 -4.33 0.25 -18.65
CA MET A 329 -3.09 -0.45 -18.31
C MET A 329 -2.72 -1.51 -19.36
N GLU A 330 -3.68 -2.30 -19.85
CA GLU A 330 -3.46 -3.28 -20.93
C GLU A 330 -3.04 -2.59 -22.23
N GLY A 331 -3.64 -1.43 -22.54
CA GLY A 331 -3.19 -0.55 -23.62
C GLY A 331 -1.73 -0.13 -23.45
N ALA A 332 -1.34 0.30 -22.24
CA ALA A 332 0.04 0.68 -21.93
C ALA A 332 1.01 -0.51 -22.07
N VAL A 333 0.61 -1.72 -21.65
CA VAL A 333 1.38 -2.96 -21.90
C VAL A 333 1.60 -3.15 -23.40
N ASN A 334 0.56 -3.00 -24.22
CA ASN A 334 0.66 -3.18 -25.67
C ASN A 334 1.55 -2.12 -26.31
N GLY A 335 1.51 -0.88 -25.83
CA GLY A 335 2.41 0.19 -26.28
C GLY A 335 3.88 -0.07 -25.92
N LEU A 336 4.15 -0.72 -24.77
CA LEU A 336 5.49 -1.08 -24.33
C LEU A 336 6.07 -2.31 -25.04
N LYS A 337 5.22 -3.19 -25.59
CA LYS A 337 5.65 -4.41 -26.31
C LYS A 337 6.32 -4.16 -27.66
N VAL A 338 6.12 -2.98 -28.25
CA VAL A 338 6.64 -2.66 -29.59
C VAL A 338 8.16 -2.45 -29.53
N SER A 339 8.89 -2.85 -30.58
CA SER A 339 10.36 -2.74 -30.65
C SER A 339 10.89 -1.32 -30.44
N LYS A 340 10.10 -0.31 -30.81
CA LYS A 340 10.33 1.10 -30.52
C LYS A 340 9.07 1.71 -29.91
N PRO A 341 8.92 1.66 -28.58
CA PRO A 341 7.70 2.12 -27.92
C PRO A 341 7.62 3.65 -27.95
N GLU A 342 6.48 4.18 -28.38
CA GLU A 342 6.19 5.61 -28.28
C GLU A 342 5.78 5.94 -26.84
N LEU A 343 6.75 6.34 -26.02
CA LEU A 343 6.51 6.57 -24.59
C LEU A 343 5.43 7.63 -24.31
N THR A 344 5.19 8.57 -25.23
CA THR A 344 4.12 9.57 -25.11
C THR A 344 2.74 8.93 -25.03
N GLY A 345 2.43 7.99 -25.94
CA GLY A 345 1.17 7.25 -25.93
C GLY A 345 1.05 6.34 -24.70
N VAL A 346 2.13 5.63 -24.35
CA VAL A 346 2.16 4.80 -23.13
C VAL A 346 1.86 5.62 -21.88
N LYS A 347 2.49 6.79 -21.72
CA LYS A 347 2.26 7.67 -20.57
C LYS A 347 0.83 8.21 -20.52
N GLY A 348 0.23 8.51 -21.68
CA GLY A 348 -1.18 8.90 -21.77
C GLY A 348 -2.07 7.81 -21.16
N LEU A 349 -1.90 6.58 -21.62
CA LEU A 349 -2.64 5.42 -21.12
C LEU A 349 -2.36 5.15 -19.63
N GLN A 350 -1.11 5.27 -19.18
CA GLN A 350 -0.75 5.15 -17.77
C GLN A 350 -1.39 6.23 -16.89
N GLY A 351 -1.52 7.45 -17.42
CA GLY A 351 -2.20 8.57 -16.77
C GLY A 351 -3.72 8.39 -16.71
N ASP A 352 -4.32 7.88 -17.78
CA ASP A 352 -5.74 7.53 -17.83
C ASP A 352 -6.07 6.42 -16.82
N ALA A 353 -5.21 5.40 -16.74
CA ALA A 353 -5.33 4.35 -15.74
C ALA A 353 -5.28 4.90 -14.31
N LEU A 354 -4.30 5.78 -14.03
CA LEU A 354 -4.18 6.41 -12.72
C LEU A 354 -5.40 7.26 -12.38
N LYS A 355 -5.91 8.04 -13.34
CA LYS A 355 -7.10 8.87 -13.17
C LYS A 355 -8.32 8.01 -12.83
N ALA A 356 -8.56 6.95 -13.59
CA ALA A 356 -9.69 6.05 -13.34
C ALA A 356 -9.62 5.39 -11.95
N LEU A 357 -8.44 5.00 -11.47
CA LEU A 357 -8.28 4.51 -10.09
C LEU A 357 -8.59 5.57 -9.04
N MET A 358 -8.21 6.83 -9.27
CA MET A 358 -8.53 7.94 -8.37
C MET A 358 -10.03 8.25 -8.38
N ASP A 359 -10.68 8.18 -9.54
CA ASP A 359 -12.13 8.35 -9.67
C ASP A 359 -12.87 7.20 -8.94
N ALA A 360 -12.38 5.96 -9.02
CA ALA A 360 -12.89 4.83 -8.23
C ALA A 360 -12.77 5.06 -6.72
N LEU A 361 -11.63 5.60 -6.26
CA LEU A 361 -11.42 5.95 -4.84
C LEU A 361 -12.31 7.10 -4.36
N ALA A 362 -12.52 8.10 -5.21
CA ALA A 362 -13.42 9.22 -4.92
C ALA A 362 -14.86 8.74 -4.75
N LEU A 363 -15.29 7.78 -5.58
CA LEU A 363 -16.60 7.15 -5.46
C LEU A 363 -16.76 6.34 -4.18
N LEU A 364 -15.69 5.78 -3.59
CA LEU A 364 -15.76 5.03 -2.33
C LEU A 364 -15.70 5.92 -1.09
N SER A 365 -15.29 7.18 -1.23
CA SER A 365 -15.22 8.13 -0.11
C SER A 365 -16.62 8.70 0.15
N PRO A 366 -17.17 8.64 1.38
CA PRO A 366 -18.51 9.15 1.63
C PRO A 366 -18.57 10.66 1.33
N PRO A 367 -19.60 11.15 0.61
CA PRO A 367 -19.81 12.58 0.49
C PRO A 367 -19.99 13.13 1.90
N LYS A 368 -19.19 14.13 2.27
CA LYS A 368 -19.40 14.86 3.52
C LYS A 368 -20.86 15.25 3.57
N GLN A 369 -21.57 14.82 4.61
CA GLN A 369 -22.85 15.43 4.93
C GLN A 369 -22.59 16.93 5.02
N GLU A 370 -23.11 17.68 4.06
CA GLU A 370 -23.25 19.12 4.18
C GLU A 370 -24.03 19.34 5.48
N THR A 371 -23.30 19.75 6.52
CA THR A 371 -23.92 20.28 7.71
C THR A 371 -24.64 21.53 7.24
N LYS A 372 -25.97 21.40 7.05
CA LYS A 372 -26.85 22.54 6.83
C LYS A 372 -26.50 23.60 7.87
N PRO A 373 -26.21 24.86 7.47
CA PRO A 373 -26.04 25.93 8.42
C PRO A 373 -27.32 25.99 9.27
N GLN A 374 -27.19 25.79 10.58
CA GLN A 374 -28.27 26.10 11.51
C GLN A 374 -28.52 27.61 11.44
N ASP A 375 -29.70 28.00 10.98
CA ASP A 375 -30.24 29.34 11.19
C ASP A 375 -30.27 29.65 12.69
N PRO A 376 -29.62 30.74 13.17
CA PRO A 376 -29.82 31.21 14.53
C PRO A 376 -31.12 32.00 14.55
N LYS A 377 -32.25 31.33 14.86
CA LYS A 377 -33.51 32.01 15.13
C LYS A 377 -33.88 31.84 16.60
N GLY A 378 -33.68 32.91 17.36
CA GLY A 378 -34.48 33.25 18.52
C GLY A 378 -33.75 33.24 19.85
N GLU A 379 -33.10 34.36 20.20
CA GLU A 379 -33.07 34.77 21.60
C GLU A 379 -33.63 36.18 21.74
N ASN A 380 -34.57 36.26 22.67
CA ASN A 380 -35.48 37.35 22.95
C ASN A 380 -34.73 38.60 23.43
N GLY A 381 -35.19 39.76 22.97
CA GLY A 381 -34.68 41.03 23.45
C GLY A 381 -35.02 41.30 24.92
N LYS A 382 -34.11 42.02 25.59
CA LYS A 382 -34.47 42.98 26.62
C LYS A 382 -33.54 44.20 26.56
N LYS A 383 -34.15 45.34 26.22
CA LYS A 383 -33.61 46.70 26.30
C LYS A 383 -33.35 47.12 27.75
N THR A 384 -32.31 47.93 27.94
CA THR A 384 -32.24 49.25 28.65
C THR A 384 -30.77 49.71 28.56
N ASP A 385 -30.39 50.71 27.77
CA ASP A 385 -30.52 52.19 27.93
C ASP A 385 -29.48 52.82 28.89
N SER A 386 -28.98 54.00 28.50
CA SER A 386 -27.83 54.82 28.99
C SER A 386 -26.49 54.48 28.29
N GLY A 387 -25.75 55.38 27.64
CA GLY A 387 -25.89 56.82 27.36
C GLY A 387 -24.49 57.42 27.13
N GLY A 388 -24.29 58.11 26.00
CA GLY A 388 -23.32 59.20 25.81
C GLY A 388 -21.86 58.90 25.44
N GLY A 389 -21.39 59.54 24.35
CA GLY A 389 -20.05 60.18 24.31
C GLY A 389 -19.00 59.67 23.32
N ASP A 390 -18.94 60.34 22.17
CA ASP A 390 -17.78 60.73 21.32
C ASP A 390 -16.71 59.76 20.75
N GLU A 391 -16.48 60.02 19.46
CA GLU A 391 -15.30 59.92 18.58
C GLU A 391 -13.98 59.37 19.18
N ASP A 392 -13.35 58.38 18.54
CA ASP A 392 -12.29 58.66 17.56
C ASP A 392 -11.65 57.40 16.92
N GLU A 393 -11.06 57.65 15.76
CA GLU A 393 -10.19 56.85 14.88
C GLU A 393 -9.19 55.86 15.53
N LYS A 394 -9.13 54.61 15.02
CA LYS A 394 -7.97 54.00 14.29
C LYS A 394 -7.99 52.47 14.23
N GLY A 395 -7.99 51.97 13.00
CA GLY A 395 -7.13 50.87 12.54
C GLY A 395 -7.34 49.47 13.10
N LYS A 396 -7.92 48.57 12.30
CA LYS A 396 -7.55 47.14 12.32
C LYS A 396 -7.84 46.44 11.00
N LYS A 397 -6.81 45.73 10.53
CA LYS A 397 -6.74 44.85 9.35
C LYS A 397 -7.93 43.87 9.29
N PRO A 398 -8.41 43.47 8.10
CA PRO A 398 -9.20 42.26 7.98
C PRO A 398 -8.28 41.03 8.15
N GLU A 399 -8.54 40.31 9.22
CA GLU A 399 -8.02 38.99 9.55
C GLU A 399 -8.53 37.99 8.50
N LYS A 400 -7.61 37.44 7.69
CA LYS A 400 -7.91 36.27 6.86
C LYS A 400 -8.09 35.08 7.78
N LYS A 401 -9.34 34.59 7.89
CA LYS A 401 -9.61 33.25 8.41
C LYS A 401 -9.09 32.23 7.40
N ASP A 402 -8.02 31.54 7.75
CA ASP A 402 -7.63 30.29 7.11
C ASP A 402 -8.68 29.21 7.43
N PRO A 403 -9.20 28.47 6.43
CA PRO A 403 -10.00 27.29 6.70
C PRO A 403 -9.09 26.17 7.22
N GLN A 404 -9.38 25.73 8.43
CA GLN A 404 -8.77 24.58 9.09
C GLN A 404 -9.15 23.29 8.33
N GLU A 405 -8.22 22.77 7.52
CA GLU A 405 -8.33 21.46 6.86
C GLU A 405 -8.24 20.33 7.90
N THR A 406 -9.24 19.44 7.91
CA THR A 406 -9.17 18.17 8.63
C THR A 406 -8.40 17.11 7.83
N PRO A 407 -7.81 16.09 8.51
CA PRO A 407 -6.68 15.33 7.97
C PRO A 407 -6.99 14.30 6.86
N SER A 408 -8.25 13.98 6.56
CA SER A 408 -8.59 12.91 5.60
C SER A 408 -8.72 13.39 4.14
N ASP A 409 -9.08 14.65 3.92
CA ASP A 409 -9.08 15.27 2.57
C ASP A 409 -7.70 15.74 2.13
N ALA A 410 -6.78 15.87 3.09
CA ALA A 410 -5.43 16.34 2.87
C ALA A 410 -4.69 15.47 1.85
N THR A 411 -4.82 14.15 1.87
CA THR A 411 -3.90 13.30 1.10
C THR A 411 -4.21 13.28 -0.40
N GLY A 412 -5.48 13.13 -0.78
CA GLY A 412 -5.92 13.11 -2.18
C GLY A 412 -5.90 14.49 -2.83
N SER A 413 -6.45 15.50 -2.14
CA SER A 413 -6.42 16.88 -2.64
C SER A 413 -5.01 17.47 -2.64
N ARG A 414 -4.13 17.20 -1.66
CA ARG A 414 -2.71 17.65 -1.74
C ARG A 414 -1.93 16.93 -2.82
N MET A 415 -2.29 15.70 -3.17
CA MET A 415 -1.66 14.98 -4.29
C MET A 415 -2.09 15.59 -5.63
N LEU A 416 -3.38 15.88 -5.83
CA LEU A 416 -3.91 16.55 -7.03
C LEU A 416 -3.46 18.02 -7.12
N GLN A 417 -3.39 18.72 -6.00
CA GLN A 417 -2.89 20.10 -5.92
C GLN A 417 -1.39 20.14 -6.11
N GLY A 418 -0.63 19.19 -5.56
CA GLY A 418 0.79 19.03 -5.84
C GLY A 418 1.11 18.64 -7.30
N ILE A 419 0.16 18.03 -8.02
CA ILE A 419 0.24 17.82 -9.47
C ILE A 419 -0.08 19.12 -10.21
N ARG A 420 -1.17 19.83 -9.87
CA ARG A 420 -1.53 21.13 -10.47
C ARG A 420 -0.47 22.20 -10.27
N ASP A 421 0.13 22.29 -9.08
CA ASP A 421 1.16 23.28 -8.75
C ASP A 421 2.46 22.99 -9.50
N ARG A 422 2.84 21.70 -9.65
CA ARG A 422 3.98 21.31 -10.49
C ARG A 422 3.71 21.50 -11.98
N GLU A 423 2.48 21.30 -12.44
CA GLU A 423 2.07 21.56 -13.82
C GLU A 423 2.09 23.07 -14.12
N ALA A 424 1.59 23.90 -13.20
CA ALA A 424 1.64 25.35 -13.30
C ALA A 424 3.09 25.88 -13.25
N MET A 425 3.94 25.29 -12.41
CA MET A 425 5.38 25.64 -12.35
C MET A 425 6.10 25.25 -13.65
N ARG A 426 5.74 24.12 -14.28
CA ARG A 426 6.27 23.69 -15.59
C ARG A 426 5.75 24.55 -16.74
N GLN A 427 4.49 24.98 -16.70
CA GLN A 427 3.97 25.95 -17.68
C GLN A 427 4.68 27.30 -17.58
N ARG A 428 4.97 27.78 -16.37
CA ARG A 428 5.78 29.00 -16.16
C ARG A 428 7.21 28.82 -16.65
N GLN A 429 7.89 27.71 -16.34
CA GLN A 429 9.23 27.42 -16.85
C GLN A 429 9.27 27.26 -18.38
N ARG A 430 8.22 26.71 -19.01
CA ARG A 430 8.09 26.67 -20.48
C ARG A 430 7.89 28.07 -21.07
N GLY A 431 7.09 28.92 -20.43
CA GLY A 431 6.91 30.33 -20.83
C GLY A 431 8.19 31.15 -20.70
N GLU A 432 8.98 30.91 -19.65
CA GLU A 432 10.27 31.58 -19.42
C GLU A 432 11.36 31.09 -20.39
N ARG A 433 11.43 29.77 -20.66
CA ARG A 433 12.36 29.22 -21.66
C ARG A 433 11.98 29.58 -23.10
N GLY A 434 10.69 29.72 -23.40
CA GLY A 434 10.20 30.17 -24.71
C GLY A 434 10.45 31.66 -25.00
N ARG A 435 10.62 32.48 -23.96
CA ARG A 435 10.96 33.91 -24.09
C ARG A 435 12.47 34.20 -24.18
N MET A 436 13.32 33.25 -23.82
CA MET A 436 14.78 33.44 -23.77
C MET A 436 15.52 33.00 -25.07
N ASN A 437 14.86 32.37 -26.04
CA ASN A 437 15.52 31.81 -27.24
C ASN A 437 14.86 32.21 -28.57
N TYR A 438 14.65 33.50 -28.81
CA TYR A 438 14.43 34.03 -30.17
C TYR A 438 15.18 35.36 -30.31
N GLU A 439 16.49 35.29 -30.52
CA GLU A 439 17.17 36.32 -31.31
C GLU A 439 17.07 35.89 -32.78
N PRO A 440 16.40 36.66 -33.65
CA PRO A 440 16.42 36.42 -35.08
C PRO A 440 17.85 36.67 -35.56
N VAL A 441 18.53 35.63 -36.04
CA VAL A 441 19.79 35.81 -36.77
C VAL A 441 19.44 36.49 -38.09
N GLU A 442 19.67 37.81 -38.15
CA GLU A 442 19.69 38.54 -39.41
C GLU A 442 20.77 37.95 -40.32
N LYS A 443 20.39 37.76 -41.58
CA LYS A 443 21.20 37.22 -42.67
C LYS A 443 22.55 37.93 -42.75
N ASP A 444 23.64 37.16 -42.83
CA ASP A 444 24.87 37.68 -43.44
C ASP A 444 25.83 36.59 -43.94
N TRP A 445 25.34 35.70 -44.81
CA TRP A 445 26.05 35.14 -45.99
C TRP A 445 25.13 34.25 -46.82
#